data_AF-A0A2V6NS09-F1
#
_entry.id   AF-A0A2V6NS09-F1
#
_cell.length_a   1.000
_cell.length_b   1.000
_cell.length_c   1.000
_cell.angle_alpha   90.00
_cell.angle_beta   90.00
_cell.angle_gamma   90.00
#
_symmetry.space_group_name_H-M   'P 1'
#
loop_
_entity.id
_entity.type
_entity.pdbx_description
1 polymer ?
#
loop_
_entity_poly.entity_id
_entity_poly.type
_entity_poly.pdbx_seq_one_letter_code
_entity_poly.pdbx_strand_id
1 'polypeptide(L)'
;MGVPALPAPNRKMFLLPRDEIPEAPDALAQAIEEGLRKFVSRPDKMVVVRGADASALDSIAVDLSGATIDHHHRPPPLDPSEAIPAMVVRHIYISGEPISILGGDFSFQFEASNIELYRKAHPEGKLLLIMHRAQNGNIRFEISRAAAESMIMKGASKLAEKQGVVVDNAQLELTPHGPRALDGKLTVSARKLIFHPVLSLAATFSVSDDLVATVSNLKCHGEGPIAALACAAITPSFPKIERRAFPLSALPLGEIQLRDLTIDTANEKVVVRARFGSL
;
A
#
# COMPACT_ATOMS: atom_id res chain seq x y z
N MET A 1 -6.56 -31.92 -6.67
CA MET A 1 -5.84 -31.31 -5.53
C MET A 1 -6.13 -29.82 -5.57
N GLY A 2 -6.94 -29.33 -4.63
CA GLY A 2 -7.33 -27.92 -4.60
C GLY A 2 -6.13 -27.03 -4.32
N VAL A 3 -5.94 -26.01 -5.14
CA VAL A 3 -5.01 -24.91 -4.84
C VAL A 3 -5.50 -24.27 -3.54
N PRO A 4 -4.68 -24.17 -2.48
CA PRO A 4 -5.10 -23.49 -1.26
C PRO A 4 -5.39 -22.03 -1.62
N ALA A 5 -6.57 -21.55 -1.25
CA ALA A 5 -6.94 -20.15 -1.41
C ALA A 5 -5.88 -19.29 -0.73
N LEU A 6 -5.32 -18.34 -1.48
CA LEU A 6 -4.36 -17.37 -0.95
C LEU A 6 -5.03 -16.61 0.21
N PRO A 7 -4.32 -16.33 1.30
CA PRO A 7 -4.87 -15.55 2.41
C PRO A 7 -5.36 -14.19 1.89
N ALA A 8 -6.56 -13.81 2.31
CA ALA A 8 -7.22 -12.60 1.85
C ALA A 8 -6.36 -11.35 2.11
N PRO A 9 -6.28 -10.42 1.15
CA PRO A 9 -5.47 -9.20 1.27
C PRO A 9 -5.92 -8.34 2.47
N ASN A 10 -4.95 -7.65 3.09
CA ASN A 10 -5.17 -6.68 4.18
C ASN A 10 -6.02 -5.49 3.70
N ARG A 11 -7.20 -5.30 4.30
CA ARG A 11 -8.25 -4.36 3.86
C ARG A 11 -8.70 -3.47 5.04
N LYS A 12 -8.44 -2.17 5.14
CA LYS A 12 -8.79 -1.34 6.33
C LYS A 12 -9.18 0.11 6.01
N MET A 13 -10.21 0.65 6.67
CA MET A 13 -10.55 2.07 6.51
C MET A 13 -10.18 2.89 7.74
N PHE A 14 -10.81 2.70 8.91
CA PHE A 14 -10.35 3.34 10.15
C PHE A 14 -10.45 2.39 11.36
N LEU A 15 -9.44 2.39 12.23
CA LEU A 15 -9.46 1.67 13.50
C LEU A 15 -9.68 2.68 14.61
N LEU A 16 -10.86 2.68 15.22
CA LEU A 16 -11.14 3.54 16.37
C LEU A 16 -10.61 2.87 17.64
N PRO A 17 -9.92 3.60 18.53
CA PRO A 17 -9.45 3.08 19.82
C PRO A 17 -10.58 2.97 20.87
N ARG A 18 -11.82 2.76 20.42
CA ARG A 18 -13.06 2.73 21.20
C ARG A 18 -13.95 1.61 20.66
N ASP A 19 -14.87 1.10 21.46
CA ASP A 19 -15.82 0.04 21.10
C ASP A 19 -17.13 0.56 20.50
N GLU A 20 -17.41 1.85 20.64
CA GLU A 20 -18.58 2.53 20.08
C GLU A 20 -18.22 3.68 19.13
N ILE A 21 -19.16 4.05 18.26
CA ILE A 21 -19.03 5.21 17.36
C ILE A 21 -19.36 6.48 18.15
N PRO A 22 -18.45 7.46 18.22
CA PRO A 22 -18.76 8.73 18.86
C PRO A 22 -19.94 9.45 18.17
N GLU A 23 -20.89 9.96 18.95
CA GLU A 23 -22.10 10.63 18.42
C GLU A 23 -21.81 12.01 17.82
N ALA A 24 -20.76 12.68 18.28
CA ALA A 24 -20.37 14.01 17.81
C ALA A 24 -19.30 13.91 16.70
N PRO A 25 -19.42 14.68 15.59
CA PRO A 25 -18.44 14.70 14.51
C PRO A 25 -17.00 14.95 14.97
N ASP A 26 -16.77 15.91 15.87
CA ASP A 26 -15.43 16.21 16.39
C ASP A 26 -14.85 15.05 17.21
N ALA A 27 -15.70 14.35 17.97
CA ALA A 27 -15.28 13.19 18.75
C ALA A 27 -14.94 12.00 17.84
N LEU A 28 -15.63 11.86 16.70
CA LEU A 28 -15.32 10.87 15.67
C LEU A 28 -14.01 11.23 14.94
N ALA A 29 -13.80 12.50 14.60
CA ALA A 29 -12.53 12.97 14.01
C ALA A 29 -11.35 12.64 14.92
N GLN A 30 -11.49 12.91 16.23
CA GLN A 30 -10.48 12.57 17.22
C GLN A 30 -10.23 11.05 17.30
N ALA A 31 -11.29 10.22 17.32
CA ALA A 31 -11.14 8.77 17.38
C ALA A 31 -10.43 8.20 16.14
N ILE A 32 -10.73 8.73 14.94
CA ILE A 32 -10.03 8.36 13.71
C ILE A 32 -8.56 8.80 13.77
N GLU A 33 -8.29 10.02 14.25
CA GLU A 33 -6.93 10.55 14.36
C GLU A 33 -6.07 9.73 15.34
N GLU A 34 -6.61 9.40 16.52
CA GLU A 34 -5.96 8.51 17.50
C GLU A 34 -5.67 7.12 16.92
N GLY A 35 -6.56 6.61 16.07
CA GLY A 35 -6.36 5.38 15.30
C GLY A 35 -5.20 5.46 14.31
N LEU A 36 -5.15 6.52 13.52
CA LEU A 36 -4.10 6.77 12.53
C LEU A 36 -2.72 6.96 13.18
N ARG A 37 -2.66 7.67 14.31
CA ARG A 37 -1.41 7.93 15.06
C ARG A 37 -0.68 6.67 15.54
N LYS A 38 -1.32 5.49 15.51
CA LYS A 38 -0.67 4.19 15.78
C LYS A 38 0.24 3.71 14.67
N PHE A 39 0.06 4.22 13.45
CA PHE A 39 0.77 3.76 12.25
C PHE A 39 1.39 4.92 11.46
N VAL A 40 1.05 6.15 11.82
CA VAL A 40 1.46 7.37 11.13
C VAL A 40 1.95 8.39 12.16
N SER A 41 3.12 8.98 11.90
CA SER A 41 3.67 10.08 12.68
C SER A 41 3.55 11.39 11.90
N ARG A 42 2.86 12.37 12.49
CA ARG A 42 2.74 13.76 12.00
C ARG A 42 2.43 14.68 13.19
N PRO A 43 3.04 15.87 13.29
CA PRO A 43 2.77 16.80 14.39
C PRO A 43 1.36 17.43 14.30
N ASP A 44 0.91 17.78 13.11
CA ASP A 44 -0.37 18.47 12.91
C ASP A 44 -1.58 17.53 13.05
N LYS A 45 -2.76 18.12 13.16
CA LYS A 45 -4.03 17.41 13.03
C LYS A 45 -4.18 16.86 11.61
N MET A 46 -4.71 15.65 11.52
CA MET A 46 -4.85 14.93 10.25
C MET A 46 -6.30 14.82 9.82
N VAL A 47 -7.25 14.84 10.77
CA VAL A 47 -8.64 14.44 10.49
C VAL A 47 -9.61 15.58 10.74
N VAL A 48 -10.50 15.78 9.78
CA VAL A 48 -11.66 16.67 9.89
C VAL A 48 -12.91 15.90 9.51
N VAL A 49 -13.93 15.93 10.37
CA VAL A 49 -15.24 15.34 10.11
C VAL A 49 -16.28 16.45 10.16
N ARG A 50 -17.18 16.48 9.18
CA ARG A 50 -18.30 17.43 9.10
C ARG A 50 -19.61 16.68 8.90
N GLY A 51 -20.65 17.17 9.55
CA GLY A 51 -22.01 16.63 9.47
C GLY A 51 -22.88 17.20 10.59
N ALA A 52 -24.19 17.02 10.47
CA ALA A 52 -25.13 17.40 11.53
C ALA A 52 -25.04 16.46 12.74
N ASP A 53 -24.85 15.16 12.47
CA ASP A 53 -24.70 14.09 13.46
C ASP A 53 -23.83 12.95 12.91
N ALA A 54 -23.37 12.03 13.76
CA ALA A 54 -22.47 10.94 13.37
C ALA A 54 -23.11 9.82 12.53
N SER A 55 -24.43 9.82 12.33
CA SER A 55 -25.11 8.82 11.49
C SER A 55 -25.18 9.22 10.01
N ALA A 56 -25.17 10.53 9.74
CA ALA A 56 -25.16 11.11 8.40
C ALA A 56 -24.14 12.25 8.30
N LEU A 57 -22.97 11.94 7.75
CA LEU A 57 -21.85 12.87 7.63
C LEU A 57 -21.81 13.53 6.24
N ASP A 58 -21.50 14.82 6.22
CA ASP A 58 -21.20 15.54 4.99
C ASP A 58 -19.82 15.16 4.44
N SER A 59 -18.80 15.10 5.30
CA SER A 59 -17.45 14.76 4.84
C SER A 59 -16.54 14.18 5.92
N ILE A 60 -15.68 13.25 5.54
CA ILE A 60 -14.46 12.88 6.27
C ILE A 60 -13.25 13.26 5.42
N ALA A 61 -12.43 14.18 5.90
CA ALA A 61 -11.18 14.58 5.26
C ALA A 61 -9.99 14.13 6.11
N VAL A 62 -9.01 13.47 5.47
CA VAL A 62 -7.76 13.05 6.09
C VAL A 62 -6.59 13.61 5.30
N ASP A 63 -5.78 14.44 5.93
CA ASP A 63 -4.53 14.95 5.37
C ASP A 63 -3.33 14.23 6.02
N LEU A 64 -2.54 13.57 5.20
CA LEU A 64 -1.33 12.82 5.55
C LEU A 64 -0.08 13.51 5.01
N SER A 65 -0.18 14.75 4.53
CA SER A 65 0.97 15.48 4.00
C SER A 65 2.03 15.70 5.08
N GLY A 66 3.28 15.38 4.73
CA GLY A 66 4.42 15.41 5.66
C GLY A 66 4.42 14.27 6.68
N ALA A 67 3.52 13.30 6.58
CA ALA A 67 3.43 12.21 7.53
C ALA A 67 4.42 11.09 7.21
N THR A 68 4.92 10.42 8.25
CA THR A 68 5.77 9.23 8.13
C THR A 68 5.00 7.99 8.55
N ILE A 69 4.92 6.97 7.68
CA ILE A 69 4.29 5.68 7.98
C ILE A 69 5.27 4.77 8.71
N ASP A 70 4.85 4.26 9.86
CA ASP A 70 5.55 3.20 10.57
C ASP A 70 5.21 1.83 9.96
N HIS A 71 6.11 1.35 9.10
CA HIS A 71 5.98 0.04 8.46
C HIS A 71 6.16 -1.17 9.41
N HIS A 72 6.61 -0.97 10.65
CA HIS A 72 6.74 -2.04 11.65
C HIS A 72 5.42 -2.34 12.34
N HIS A 73 4.63 -1.31 12.61
CA HIS A 73 3.29 -1.46 13.15
C HIS A 73 2.31 -1.53 11.98
N ARG A 74 1.93 -2.75 11.61
CA ARG A 74 0.85 -2.94 10.66
C ARG A 74 -0.45 -2.96 11.43
N PRO A 75 -1.52 -2.33 10.92
CA PRO A 75 -2.80 -2.52 11.56
C PRO A 75 -3.22 -4.02 11.47
N PRO A 76 -4.18 -4.47 12.27
CA PRO A 76 -4.64 -5.87 12.25
C PRO A 76 -5.28 -6.25 10.90
N PRO A 77 -5.28 -7.54 10.49
CA PRO A 77 -6.01 -7.98 9.31
C PRO A 77 -7.53 -7.80 9.52
N LEU A 78 -8.26 -7.55 8.43
CA LEU A 78 -9.69 -7.31 8.47
C LEU A 78 -10.47 -8.49 7.94
N ASP A 79 -11.50 -8.87 8.66
CA ASP A 79 -12.52 -9.81 8.22
C ASP A 79 -13.85 -9.04 8.11
N PRO A 80 -14.39 -8.82 6.90
CA PRO A 80 -15.63 -8.09 6.72
C PRO A 80 -16.87 -8.91 7.10
N SER A 81 -16.72 -10.21 7.40
CA SER A 81 -17.83 -11.03 7.91
C SER A 81 -18.46 -10.37 9.13
N GLU A 82 -19.77 -10.49 9.29
CA GLU A 82 -20.49 -9.99 10.47
C GLU A 82 -20.39 -8.47 10.71
N ALA A 83 -19.83 -7.70 9.78
CA ALA A 83 -19.88 -6.24 9.85
C ALA A 83 -21.32 -5.77 9.63
N ILE A 84 -21.76 -4.80 10.44
CA ILE A 84 -23.12 -4.25 10.38
C ILE A 84 -23.09 -2.79 9.91
N PRO A 85 -24.17 -2.27 9.32
CA PRO A 85 -24.24 -0.87 8.92
C PRO A 85 -23.93 0.09 10.08
N ALA A 86 -23.22 1.19 9.78
CA ALA A 86 -22.81 2.19 10.76
C ALA A 86 -23.30 3.59 10.42
N MET A 87 -22.92 4.13 9.25
CA MET A 87 -23.24 5.50 8.85
C MET A 87 -23.13 5.68 7.34
N VAL A 88 -23.70 6.77 6.85
CA VAL A 88 -23.53 7.23 5.47
C VAL A 88 -22.68 8.51 5.47
N VAL A 89 -21.74 8.60 4.54
CA VAL A 89 -20.86 9.76 4.36
C VAL A 89 -20.98 10.27 2.93
N ARG A 90 -21.31 11.54 2.74
CA ARG A 90 -21.46 12.09 1.38
C ARG A 90 -20.12 12.18 0.64
N HIS A 91 -19.03 12.50 1.33
CA HIS A 91 -17.70 12.60 0.74
C HIS A 91 -16.60 12.10 1.67
N ILE A 92 -15.68 11.29 1.15
CA ILE A 92 -14.44 10.95 1.84
C ILE A 92 -13.27 11.41 0.96
N TYR A 93 -12.38 12.19 1.56
CA TYR A 93 -11.16 12.65 0.92
C TYR A 93 -9.95 12.28 1.77
N ILE A 94 -8.98 11.58 1.21
CA ILE A 94 -7.69 11.30 1.84
C ILE A 94 -6.61 11.78 0.90
N SER A 95 -5.67 12.56 1.41
CA SER A 95 -4.56 13.07 0.61
C SER A 95 -3.27 13.03 1.41
N GLY A 96 -2.14 12.98 0.73
CA GLY A 96 -0.85 13.25 1.34
C GLY A 96 0.23 13.43 0.28
N GLU A 97 0.98 14.51 0.41
CA GLU A 97 2.07 14.86 -0.50
C GLU A 97 3.14 15.70 0.23
N PRO A 98 4.36 15.18 0.45
CA PRO A 98 4.72 13.77 0.39
C PRO A 98 4.23 13.00 1.62
N ILE A 99 4.15 11.68 1.50
CA ILE A 99 4.09 10.71 2.60
C ILE A 99 5.38 9.90 2.57
N SER A 100 6.05 9.77 3.70
CA SER A 100 7.32 9.05 3.81
C SER A 100 7.11 7.62 4.34
N ILE A 101 7.66 6.62 3.66
CA ILE A 101 7.70 5.22 4.12
C ILE A 101 9.02 4.58 3.71
N LEU A 102 9.66 3.81 4.60
CA LEU A 102 10.93 3.14 4.31
C LEU A 102 12.02 4.08 3.73
N GLY A 103 11.98 5.37 4.07
CA GLY A 103 12.95 6.36 3.58
C GLY A 103 12.74 6.82 2.12
N GLY A 104 11.62 6.45 1.50
CA GLY A 104 11.17 7.03 0.23
C GLY A 104 9.87 7.79 0.41
N ASP A 105 9.66 8.78 -0.46
CA ASP A 105 8.48 9.62 -0.47
C ASP A 105 7.55 9.24 -1.62
N PHE A 106 6.25 9.26 -1.36
CA PHE A 106 5.20 9.04 -2.35
C PHE A 106 4.03 10.00 -2.11
N SER A 107 3.23 10.25 -3.13
CA SER A 107 1.98 10.99 -3.02
C SER A 107 0.79 10.03 -3.15
N PHE A 108 -0.24 10.27 -2.35
CA PHE A 108 -1.47 9.48 -2.37
C PHE A 108 -2.69 10.39 -2.32
N GLN A 109 -3.69 10.06 -3.13
CA GLN A 109 -4.99 10.70 -3.12
C GLN A 109 -6.07 9.64 -3.26
N PHE A 110 -7.10 9.78 -2.46
CA PHE A 110 -8.31 8.97 -2.48
C PHE A 110 -9.51 9.89 -2.33
N GLU A 111 -10.50 9.69 -3.19
CA GLU A 111 -11.76 10.41 -3.15
C GLU A 111 -12.90 9.44 -3.37
N ALA A 112 -13.97 9.55 -2.59
CA ALA A 112 -15.19 8.78 -2.76
C ALA A 112 -16.42 9.65 -2.48
N SER A 113 -17.54 9.31 -3.13
CA SER A 113 -18.83 9.97 -2.96
C SER A 113 -19.92 8.96 -2.57
N ASN A 114 -20.83 9.39 -1.69
CA ASN A 114 -21.96 8.60 -1.19
C ASN A 114 -21.50 7.22 -0.72
N ILE A 115 -20.76 7.22 0.39
CA ILE A 115 -20.12 6.06 0.98
C ILE A 115 -21.01 5.48 2.09
N GLU A 116 -21.23 4.18 2.06
CA GLU A 116 -21.78 3.43 3.19
C GLU A 116 -20.65 2.82 4.01
N LEU A 117 -20.59 3.19 5.28
CA LEU A 117 -19.63 2.65 6.23
C LEU A 117 -20.31 1.63 7.11
N TYR A 118 -19.64 0.50 7.28
CA TYR A 118 -20.01 -0.57 8.19
C TYR A 118 -19.07 -0.56 9.38
N ARG A 119 -19.54 -1.09 10.50
CA ARG A 119 -18.76 -1.26 11.72
C ARG A 119 -18.61 -2.73 12.07
N LYS A 120 -17.47 -3.06 12.66
CA LYS A 120 -17.22 -4.36 13.26
C LYS A 120 -16.46 -4.19 14.57
N ALA A 121 -16.91 -4.89 15.60
CA ALA A 121 -16.15 -4.99 16.85
C ALA A 121 -14.83 -5.69 16.55
N HIS A 122 -13.74 -5.11 17.01
CA HIS A 122 -12.41 -5.68 16.91
C HIS A 122 -11.99 -6.21 18.29
N PRO A 123 -11.25 -7.35 18.35
CA PRO A 123 -10.64 -7.79 19.60
C PRO A 123 -9.88 -6.65 20.29
N GLU A 124 -9.82 -6.63 21.62
CA GLU A 124 -9.25 -5.54 22.43
C GLU A 124 -10.14 -4.28 22.59
N GLY A 125 -11.46 -4.39 22.44
CA GLY A 125 -12.39 -3.28 22.72
C GLY A 125 -12.25 -2.11 21.75
N LYS A 126 -11.95 -2.41 20.49
CA LYS A 126 -11.79 -1.43 19.42
C LYS A 126 -12.90 -1.60 18.39
N LEU A 127 -13.10 -0.59 17.54
CA LEU A 127 -14.09 -0.62 16.48
C LEU A 127 -13.41 -0.40 15.14
N LEU A 128 -13.71 -1.24 14.18
CA LEU A 128 -13.30 -1.06 12.79
C LEU A 128 -14.43 -0.41 12.00
N LEU A 129 -14.13 0.71 11.34
CA LEU A 129 -14.95 1.25 10.26
C LEU A 129 -14.44 0.72 8.93
N ILE A 130 -15.36 0.22 8.12
CA ILE A 130 -15.14 -0.49 6.87
C ILE A 130 -15.93 0.22 5.79
N MET A 131 -15.27 0.59 4.69
CA MET A 131 -15.98 0.99 3.47
C MET A 131 -16.69 -0.23 2.90
N HIS A 132 -18.02 -0.18 2.86
CA HIS A 132 -18.80 -1.27 2.29
C HIS A 132 -19.20 -0.98 0.84
N ARG A 133 -19.70 0.24 0.59
CA ARG A 133 -20.10 0.72 -0.73
C ARG A 133 -19.69 2.17 -0.91
N ALA A 134 -19.50 2.57 -2.17
CA ALA A 134 -19.33 3.95 -2.58
C ALA A 134 -19.90 4.10 -3.99
N GLN A 135 -20.68 5.14 -4.25
CA GLN A 135 -21.28 5.36 -5.57
C GLN A 135 -20.20 5.55 -6.64
N ASN A 136 -19.22 6.40 -6.36
CA ASN A 136 -18.08 6.67 -7.23
C ASN A 136 -16.86 6.98 -6.37
N GLY A 137 -15.68 6.74 -6.93
CA GLY A 137 -14.44 7.24 -6.36
C GLY A 137 -13.23 7.03 -7.24
N ASN A 138 -12.13 7.63 -6.81
CA ASN A 138 -10.87 7.67 -7.53
C ASN A 138 -9.70 7.52 -6.58
N ILE A 139 -8.69 6.78 -7.00
CA ILE A 139 -7.42 6.59 -6.30
C ILE A 139 -6.30 7.03 -7.22
N ARG A 140 -5.35 7.78 -6.68
CA ARG A 140 -4.09 8.11 -7.33
C ARG A 140 -2.94 7.85 -6.36
N PHE A 141 -2.00 7.02 -6.79
CA PHE A 141 -0.74 6.80 -6.11
C PHE A 141 0.39 7.22 -7.04
N GLU A 142 1.38 7.93 -6.52
CA GLU A 142 2.51 8.44 -7.29
C GLU A 142 3.81 8.27 -6.50
N ILE A 143 4.83 7.69 -7.12
CA ILE A 143 6.16 7.57 -6.54
C ILE A 143 7.21 7.87 -7.60
N SER A 144 8.28 8.59 -7.24
CA SER A 144 9.41 8.77 -8.16
C SER A 144 10.24 7.49 -8.26
N ARG A 145 10.88 7.26 -9.40
CA ARG A 145 11.82 6.15 -9.59
C ARG A 145 12.93 6.17 -8.54
N ALA A 146 13.50 7.34 -8.28
CA ALA A 146 14.53 7.53 -7.25
C ALA A 146 14.04 7.17 -5.84
N ALA A 147 12.80 7.52 -5.49
CA ALA A 147 12.21 7.12 -4.22
C ALA A 147 12.00 5.60 -4.14
N ALA A 148 11.52 4.97 -5.22
CA ALA A 148 11.38 3.52 -5.30
C ALA A 148 12.74 2.80 -5.18
N GLU A 149 13.78 3.29 -5.86
CA GLU A 149 15.16 2.80 -5.75
C GLU A 149 15.70 2.92 -4.33
N SER A 150 15.50 4.07 -3.66
CA SER A 150 15.88 4.28 -2.26
C SER A 150 15.20 3.29 -1.32
N MET A 151 13.89 3.04 -1.50
CA MET A 151 13.16 2.06 -0.71
C MET A 151 13.69 0.63 -0.92
N ILE A 152 13.99 0.26 -2.17
CA ILE A 152 14.60 -1.04 -2.51
C ILE A 152 15.98 -1.15 -1.87
N MET A 153 16.82 -0.11 -1.99
CA MET A 153 18.16 -0.05 -1.40
C MET A 153 18.13 -0.26 0.11
N LYS A 154 17.22 0.43 0.82
CA LYS A 154 17.09 0.30 2.27
C LYS A 154 16.65 -1.10 2.68
N GLY A 155 15.69 -1.67 1.94
CA GLY A 155 15.23 -3.05 2.15
C GLY A 155 16.34 -4.08 1.91
N ALA A 156 17.07 -3.95 0.80
CA ALA A 156 18.17 -4.83 0.42
C ALA A 156 19.34 -4.74 1.39
N SER A 157 19.76 -3.52 1.76
CA SER A 157 20.88 -3.27 2.69
C SER A 157 20.63 -3.94 4.05
N LYS A 158 19.42 -3.79 4.61
CA LYS A 158 19.06 -4.42 5.89
C LYS A 158 19.17 -5.95 5.88
N LEU A 159 18.97 -6.59 4.73
CA LEU A 159 19.13 -8.03 4.56
C LEU A 159 20.59 -8.42 4.30
N ALA A 160 21.29 -7.62 3.49
CA ALA A 160 22.65 -7.83 3.03
C ALA A 160 23.71 -7.62 4.14
N GLU A 161 23.50 -6.66 5.04
CA GLU A 161 24.39 -6.35 6.17
C GLU A 161 24.64 -7.57 7.04
N LYS A 162 23.62 -8.39 7.28
CA LYS A 162 23.73 -9.65 8.06
C LYS A 162 24.69 -10.66 7.45
N GLN A 163 25.03 -10.50 6.17
CA GLN A 163 25.90 -11.37 5.39
C GLN A 163 27.25 -10.71 5.06
N GLY A 164 27.52 -9.52 5.62
CA GLY A 164 28.73 -8.73 5.35
C GLY A 164 28.78 -8.17 3.93
N VAL A 165 27.61 -7.97 3.30
CA VAL A 165 27.47 -7.38 1.96
C VAL A 165 26.97 -5.95 2.10
N VAL A 166 27.61 -5.02 1.41
CA VAL A 166 27.15 -3.63 1.27
C VAL A 166 26.51 -3.49 -0.10
N VAL A 167 25.31 -2.90 -0.15
CA VAL A 167 24.67 -2.54 -1.42
C VAL A 167 25.07 -1.10 -1.74
N ASP A 168 25.75 -0.89 -2.86
CA ASP A 168 26.30 0.42 -3.23
C ASP A 168 25.31 1.23 -4.08
N ASN A 169 24.58 0.56 -4.99
CA ASN A 169 23.65 1.20 -5.89
C ASN A 169 22.51 0.27 -6.31
N ALA A 170 21.34 0.84 -6.62
CA ALA A 170 20.26 0.15 -7.30
C ALA A 170 19.63 1.08 -8.35
N GLN A 171 19.49 0.59 -9.57
CA GLN A 171 18.90 1.31 -10.68
C GLN A 171 17.71 0.53 -11.22
N LEU A 172 16.55 1.18 -11.31
CA LEU A 172 15.28 0.59 -11.68
C LEU A 172 14.83 1.12 -13.05
N GLU A 173 14.80 0.25 -14.04
CA GLU A 173 14.16 0.49 -15.33
C GLU A 173 12.74 -0.10 -15.30
N LEU A 174 11.74 0.68 -15.76
CA LEU A 174 10.35 0.24 -15.84
C LEU A 174 9.82 0.47 -17.26
N THR A 175 9.30 -0.59 -17.86
CA THR A 175 8.70 -0.56 -19.20
C THR A 175 7.24 -1.00 -19.12
N PRO A 176 6.28 -0.21 -19.63
CA PRO A 176 4.89 -0.62 -19.66
C PRO A 176 4.65 -1.95 -20.36
N HIS A 177 3.86 -2.82 -19.75
CA HIS A 177 3.42 -4.10 -20.27
C HIS A 177 1.89 -4.16 -20.26
N GLY A 178 1.26 -3.49 -21.22
CA GLY A 178 -0.20 -3.34 -21.25
C GLY A 178 -0.75 -2.37 -20.17
N PRO A 179 -2.07 -2.34 -19.95
CA PRO A 179 -2.72 -1.30 -19.14
C PRO A 179 -2.49 -1.42 -17.62
N ARG A 180 -2.12 -2.60 -17.14
CA ARG A 180 -2.08 -2.94 -15.70
C ARG A 180 -0.83 -3.72 -15.28
N ALA A 181 0.18 -3.75 -16.13
CA ALA A 181 1.45 -4.37 -15.80
C ALA A 181 2.64 -3.56 -16.29
N LEU A 182 3.76 -3.73 -15.60
CA LEU A 182 5.07 -3.15 -15.91
C LEU A 182 6.09 -4.28 -15.88
N ASP A 183 6.95 -4.34 -16.89
CA ASP A 183 8.20 -5.07 -16.76
C ASP A 183 9.22 -4.18 -16.07
N GLY A 184 9.90 -4.74 -15.08
CA GLY A 184 10.92 -4.06 -14.30
C GLY A 184 12.25 -4.76 -14.41
N LYS A 185 13.32 -3.97 -14.57
CA LYS A 185 14.69 -4.43 -14.51
C LYS A 185 15.42 -3.63 -13.45
N LEU A 186 15.94 -4.32 -12.45
CA LEU A 186 16.68 -3.75 -11.33
C LEU A 186 18.14 -4.17 -11.42
N THR A 187 19.03 -3.22 -11.64
CA THR A 187 20.48 -3.43 -11.59
C THR A 187 21.00 -3.05 -10.21
N VAL A 188 21.61 -4.01 -9.51
CA VAL A 188 22.13 -3.83 -8.15
C VAL A 188 23.63 -4.01 -8.16
N SER A 189 24.36 -3.01 -7.70
CA SER A 189 25.79 -3.08 -7.42
C SER A 189 25.99 -3.31 -5.93
N ALA A 190 26.79 -4.31 -5.59
CA ALA A 190 27.11 -4.62 -4.21
C ALA A 190 28.59 -4.94 -4.05
N ARG A 191 29.07 -4.89 -2.81
CA ARG A 191 30.44 -5.26 -2.47
C ARG A 191 30.54 -6.11 -1.22
N LYS A 192 31.49 -7.03 -1.23
CA LYS A 192 31.90 -7.85 -0.09
C LYS A 192 33.40 -8.03 -0.13
N LEU A 193 34.10 -7.44 0.85
CA LEU A 193 35.57 -7.39 0.88
C LEU A 193 36.11 -6.78 -0.42
N ILE A 194 36.82 -7.58 -1.24
CA ILE A 194 37.41 -7.17 -2.52
C ILE A 194 36.49 -7.42 -3.73
N PHE A 195 35.36 -8.11 -3.52
CA PHE A 195 34.46 -8.51 -4.60
C PHE A 195 33.36 -7.46 -4.80
N HIS A 196 33.09 -7.13 -6.07
CA HIS A 196 32.12 -6.11 -6.48
C HIS A 196 31.12 -6.68 -7.49
N PRO A 197 30.25 -7.64 -7.09
CA PRO A 197 29.26 -8.18 -8.01
C PRO A 197 28.24 -7.13 -8.46
N VAL A 198 27.90 -7.19 -9.74
CA VAL A 198 26.73 -6.49 -10.31
C VAL A 198 25.70 -7.54 -10.69
N LEU A 199 24.47 -7.36 -10.22
CA LEU A 199 23.34 -8.23 -10.46
C LEU A 199 22.28 -7.49 -11.26
N SER A 200 21.65 -8.17 -12.20
CA SER A 200 20.47 -7.70 -12.91
C SER A 200 19.30 -8.61 -12.59
N LEU A 201 18.27 -8.05 -11.96
CA LEU A 201 17.02 -8.71 -11.62
C LEU A 201 15.95 -8.26 -12.62
N ALA A 202 15.21 -9.19 -13.20
CA ALA A 202 14.05 -8.88 -14.03
C ALA A 202 12.78 -9.42 -13.37
N ALA A 203 11.67 -8.70 -13.49
CA ALA A 203 10.37 -9.08 -12.96
C ALA A 203 9.24 -8.45 -13.78
N THR A 204 8.06 -9.06 -13.74
CA THR A 204 6.82 -8.45 -14.22
C THR A 204 5.96 -8.11 -13.00
N PHE A 205 5.59 -6.84 -12.86
CA PHE A 205 4.66 -6.33 -11.87
C PHE A 205 3.29 -6.19 -12.51
N SER A 206 2.25 -6.81 -11.95
CA SER A 206 0.89 -6.70 -12.46
C SER A 206 -0.08 -6.39 -11.33
N VAL A 207 -1.18 -5.71 -11.66
CA VAL A 207 -2.23 -5.35 -10.70
C VAL A 207 -3.56 -5.93 -11.15
N SER A 208 -4.21 -6.68 -10.26
CA SER A 208 -5.52 -7.31 -10.52
C SER A 208 -6.69 -6.33 -10.35
N ASP A 209 -7.90 -6.79 -10.71
CA ASP A 209 -9.17 -6.08 -10.46
C ASP A 209 -9.48 -5.85 -8.97
N ASP A 210 -8.80 -6.56 -8.07
CA ASP A 210 -8.96 -6.39 -6.62
C ASP A 210 -7.93 -5.43 -6.01
N LEU A 211 -7.24 -4.62 -6.84
CA LEU A 211 -6.07 -3.81 -6.45
C LEU A 211 -4.98 -4.64 -5.75
N VAL A 212 -4.79 -5.89 -6.17
CA VAL A 212 -3.71 -6.73 -5.67
C VAL A 212 -2.57 -6.67 -6.67
N ALA A 213 -1.44 -6.09 -6.26
CA ALA A 213 -0.20 -6.20 -6.99
C ALA A 213 0.43 -7.57 -6.79
N THR A 214 0.94 -8.14 -7.88
CA THR A 214 1.73 -9.36 -7.87
C THR A 214 3.02 -9.15 -8.62
N VAL A 215 4.03 -9.92 -8.23
CA VAL A 215 5.33 -9.97 -8.91
C VAL A 215 5.42 -11.35 -9.54
N SER A 216 5.81 -11.44 -10.80
CA SER A 216 6.00 -12.72 -11.49
C SER A 216 7.23 -12.66 -12.40
N ASN A 217 7.60 -13.80 -12.99
CA ASN A 217 8.72 -13.93 -13.92
C ASN A 217 10.05 -13.42 -13.35
N LEU A 218 10.29 -13.63 -12.05
CA LEU A 218 11.52 -13.21 -11.38
C LEU A 218 12.72 -13.97 -11.95
N LYS A 219 13.70 -13.23 -12.44
CA LYS A 219 14.96 -13.75 -12.98
C LYS A 219 16.13 -12.98 -12.38
N CYS A 220 17.24 -13.67 -12.17
CA CYS A 220 18.51 -13.06 -11.79
C CYS A 220 19.56 -13.40 -12.84
N HIS A 221 20.28 -12.39 -13.28
CA HIS A 221 21.45 -12.51 -14.12
C HIS A 221 22.62 -11.78 -13.46
N GLY A 222 23.84 -12.27 -13.65
CA GLY A 222 25.02 -11.70 -13.06
C GLY A 222 26.26 -12.12 -13.83
N GLU A 223 27.19 -11.19 -14.03
CA GLU A 223 28.42 -11.45 -14.77
C GLU A 223 29.51 -12.02 -13.84
N GLY A 224 30.12 -13.13 -14.27
CA GLY A 224 31.20 -13.79 -13.55
C GLY A 224 30.74 -14.74 -12.43
N PRO A 225 31.69 -15.52 -11.87
CA PRO A 225 31.38 -16.64 -10.98
C PRO A 225 30.71 -16.22 -9.67
N ILE A 226 31.05 -15.04 -9.14
CA ILE A 226 30.51 -14.53 -7.88
C ILE A 226 29.05 -14.07 -8.05
N ALA A 227 28.76 -13.37 -9.15
CA ALA A 227 27.41 -12.91 -9.45
C ALA A 227 26.50 -14.11 -9.78
N ALA A 228 27.01 -15.11 -10.49
CA ALA A 228 26.31 -16.38 -10.72
C ALA A 228 25.98 -17.11 -9.40
N LEU A 229 26.94 -17.17 -8.46
CA LEU A 229 26.70 -17.76 -7.14
C LEU A 229 25.65 -16.98 -6.34
N ALA A 230 25.69 -15.65 -6.36
CA ALA A 230 24.69 -14.81 -5.71
C ALA A 230 23.29 -15.03 -6.31
N CYS A 231 23.17 -15.09 -7.64
CA CYS A 231 21.91 -15.42 -8.30
C CYS A 231 21.40 -16.81 -7.91
N ALA A 232 22.28 -17.82 -7.86
CA ALA A 232 21.92 -19.17 -7.45
C ALA A 232 21.43 -19.23 -5.98
N ALA A 233 21.97 -18.37 -5.10
CA ALA A 233 21.56 -18.30 -3.71
C ALA A 233 20.17 -17.65 -3.51
N ILE A 234 19.81 -16.64 -4.32
CA ILE A 234 18.53 -15.93 -4.17
C ILE A 234 17.37 -16.56 -4.96
N THR A 235 17.67 -17.23 -6.08
CA THR A 235 16.66 -17.85 -6.96
C THR A 235 15.68 -18.78 -6.23
N PRO A 236 16.11 -19.63 -5.26
CA PRO A 236 15.19 -20.47 -4.48
C PRO A 236 14.12 -19.69 -3.69
N SER A 237 14.32 -18.40 -3.46
CA SER A 237 13.35 -17.53 -2.78
C SER A 237 12.32 -16.92 -3.74
N PHE A 238 12.57 -16.93 -5.05
CA PHE A 238 11.68 -16.30 -6.04
C PHE A 238 10.26 -16.86 -6.00
N PRO A 239 10.03 -18.20 -5.98
CA PRO A 239 8.67 -18.72 -5.89
C PRO A 239 7.91 -18.24 -4.63
N LYS A 240 8.62 -17.97 -3.53
CA LYS A 240 8.00 -17.42 -2.31
C LYS A 240 7.59 -15.96 -2.49
N ILE A 241 8.34 -15.19 -3.28
CA ILE A 241 8.05 -13.79 -3.60
C ILE A 241 6.92 -13.71 -4.62
N GLU A 242 6.95 -14.54 -5.66
CA GLU A 242 5.93 -14.53 -6.71
C GLU A 242 4.53 -14.93 -6.21
N ARG A 243 4.48 -15.71 -5.14
CA ARG A 243 3.22 -16.05 -4.45
C ARG A 243 2.70 -14.93 -3.54
N ARG A 244 3.46 -13.85 -3.33
CA ARG A 244 3.01 -12.74 -2.49
C ARG A 244 2.07 -11.83 -3.26
N ALA A 245 0.87 -11.72 -2.72
CA ALA A 245 -0.07 -10.66 -3.04
C ALA A 245 0.28 -9.41 -2.21
N PHE A 246 0.43 -8.27 -2.89
CA PHE A 246 0.65 -6.96 -2.29
C PHE A 246 -0.60 -6.11 -2.51
N PRO A 247 -1.50 -5.98 -1.52
CA PRO A 247 -2.66 -5.11 -1.66
C PRO A 247 -2.18 -3.66 -1.87
N LEU A 248 -2.60 -3.02 -2.95
CA LEU A 248 -2.28 -1.62 -3.29
C LEU A 248 -3.26 -0.62 -2.70
N SER A 249 -4.48 -1.05 -2.36
CA SER A 249 -5.34 -0.27 -1.48
C SER A 249 -5.06 -0.63 -0.03
N ALA A 250 -4.90 0.39 0.80
CA ALA A 250 -5.11 0.22 2.23
C ALA A 250 -6.58 -0.12 2.52
N LEU A 251 -7.50 0.17 1.59
CA LEU A 251 -8.94 0.22 1.78
C LEU A 251 -9.64 -1.12 1.43
N PRO A 252 -10.60 -1.59 2.26
CA PRO A 252 -11.54 -2.63 1.88
C PRO A 252 -12.40 -2.02 0.79
N LEU A 253 -12.33 -2.53 -0.43
CA LEU A 253 -13.26 -2.10 -1.45
C LEU A 253 -14.65 -2.73 -1.28
N GLY A 254 -14.93 -3.55 -0.25
CA GLY A 254 -16.29 -4.05 -0.01
C GLY A 254 -16.95 -4.63 -1.27
N GLU A 255 -18.11 -4.09 -1.67
CA GLU A 255 -18.82 -4.40 -2.93
C GLU A 255 -18.48 -3.45 -4.10
N ILE A 256 -17.47 -2.60 -3.92
CA ILE A 256 -17.00 -1.64 -4.90
C ILE A 256 -16.17 -2.36 -5.96
N GLN A 257 -16.51 -2.13 -7.23
CA GLN A 257 -15.78 -2.67 -8.37
C GLN A 257 -14.81 -1.63 -8.93
N LEU A 258 -13.61 -2.08 -9.30
CA LEU A 258 -12.70 -1.29 -10.13
C LEU A 258 -13.22 -1.23 -11.56
N ARG A 259 -13.15 -0.04 -12.17
CA ARG A 259 -13.55 0.18 -13.57
C ARG A 259 -12.34 0.52 -14.43
N ASP A 260 -11.58 1.54 -14.04
CA ASP A 260 -10.51 2.10 -14.86
C ASP A 260 -9.19 2.12 -14.08
N LEU A 261 -8.41 1.04 -14.16
CA LEU A 261 -7.06 0.97 -13.59
C LEU A 261 -6.01 1.19 -14.69
N THR A 262 -5.13 2.15 -14.47
CA THR A 262 -4.03 2.51 -15.38
C THR A 262 -2.72 2.68 -14.61
N ILE A 263 -1.62 2.29 -15.23
CA ILE A 263 -0.27 2.50 -14.72
C ILE A 263 0.53 3.27 -15.77
N ASP A 264 1.15 4.37 -15.35
CA ASP A 264 1.96 5.26 -16.20
C ASP A 264 3.37 5.37 -15.61
N THR A 265 4.40 5.39 -16.46
CA THR A 265 5.82 5.50 -16.06
C THR A 265 6.51 6.77 -16.59
N ALA A 266 5.76 7.78 -17.01
CA ALA A 266 6.28 9.02 -17.56
C ALA A 266 7.00 9.90 -16.51
N ASN A 267 7.92 10.73 -16.99
CA ASN A 267 8.62 11.76 -16.21
C ASN A 267 9.30 11.22 -14.94
N GLU A 268 9.95 10.05 -15.03
CA GLU A 268 10.68 9.44 -13.91
C GLU A 268 9.79 9.07 -12.71
N LYS A 269 8.49 8.91 -12.94
CA LYS A 269 7.50 8.57 -11.91
C LYS A 269 6.67 7.37 -12.30
N VAL A 270 6.26 6.59 -11.31
CA VAL A 270 5.22 5.59 -11.47
C VAL A 270 3.93 6.16 -10.92
N VAL A 271 2.90 6.26 -11.76
CA VAL A 271 1.58 6.75 -11.38
C VAL A 271 0.55 5.65 -11.59
N VAL A 272 -0.10 5.24 -10.51
CA VAL A 272 -1.22 4.30 -10.55
C VAL A 272 -2.50 5.09 -10.34
N ARG A 273 -3.45 4.97 -11.27
CA ARG A 273 -4.78 5.59 -11.17
C ARG A 273 -5.85 4.52 -11.25
N ALA A 274 -6.82 4.55 -10.36
CA ALA A 274 -7.92 3.62 -10.34
C ALA A 274 -9.24 4.35 -10.09
N ARG A 275 -10.26 4.12 -10.94
CA ARG A 275 -11.65 4.50 -10.65
C ARG A 275 -12.43 3.32 -10.12
N PHE A 276 -13.35 3.60 -9.21
CA PHE A 276 -14.16 2.59 -8.57
C PHE A 276 -15.59 3.08 -8.29
N GLY A 277 -16.52 2.16 -8.07
CA GLY A 277 -17.88 2.47 -7.65
C GLY A 277 -18.74 1.21 -7.54
N SER A 278 -19.84 1.29 -6.79
CA SER A 278 -20.91 0.30 -6.84
C SER A 278 -21.59 0.37 -8.21
N LEU A 279 -21.90 -0.80 -8.79
CA LEU A 279 -22.73 -0.89 -10.00
C LEU A 279 -24.11 -0.23 -9.79
#